data_AF-A0A0Q5FWI0-F1
#
_entry.id   AF-A0A0Q5FWI0-F1
#
_cell.length_a   1.000
_cell.length_b   1.000
_cell.length_c   1.000
_cell.angle_alpha   90.00
_cell.angle_beta   90.00
_cell.angle_gamma   90.00
#
_symmetry.space_group_name_H-M   'P 1'
#
loop_
_entity.id
_entity.type
_entity.pdbx_description
1 polymer ?
#
loop_
_entity_poly.entity_id
_entity_poly.type
_entity_poly.pdbx_seq_one_letter_code
_entity_poly.pdbx_strand_id
1 'polypeptide(L)'
;MKYDDASWHYEGTYPKDLPDAASATHIGMFLSWMVINDRVSEELLEDAEDELDDLKERSITGAQFVLSMLDERITDQEFDKTGNAFALAYYQGLENDSRYIDDYFQAFNVDEQSLYRVDDTWANYDKLSGLIDARFKAWDEAGRPEYIV
;
A
#
# COMPACT_ATOMS: atom_id res chain seq x y z
N MET A 1 -1.08 -10.85 -11.07
CA MET A 1 0.25 -10.29 -10.74
C MET A 1 0.31 -10.07 -9.25
N LYS A 2 1.44 -10.35 -8.60
CA LYS A 2 1.61 -10.05 -7.17
C LYS A 2 2.43 -8.77 -7.03
N TYR A 3 1.90 -7.78 -6.32
CA TYR A 3 2.59 -6.51 -6.09
C TYR A 3 3.45 -6.57 -4.83
N ASP A 4 2.91 -7.15 -3.75
CA ASP A 4 3.64 -7.32 -2.50
C ASP A 4 3.17 -8.53 -1.70
N ASP A 5 4.02 -9.00 -0.80
CA ASP A 5 3.78 -10.06 0.18
C ASP A 5 4.54 -9.71 1.47
N ALA A 6 3.83 -9.64 2.60
CA ALA A 6 4.44 -9.45 3.90
C ALA A 6 5.59 -10.45 4.15
N SER A 7 5.48 -11.68 3.64
CA SER A 7 6.46 -12.75 3.82
C SER A 7 7.79 -12.50 3.12
N TRP A 8 7.81 -11.74 2.02
CA TRP A 8 9.04 -11.36 1.33
C TRP A 8 9.96 -10.52 2.22
N HIS A 9 9.37 -9.82 3.19
CA HIS A 9 10.07 -8.89 4.07
C HIS A 9 10.59 -9.58 5.33
N TYR A 10 9.79 -10.45 5.97
CA TYR A 10 10.18 -11.08 7.24
C TYR A 10 10.98 -12.38 7.09
N GLU A 11 10.93 -13.06 5.94
CA GLU A 11 11.70 -14.29 5.71
C GLU A 11 13.22 -14.06 5.50
N GLY A 12 13.64 -12.79 5.32
CA GLY A 12 15.01 -12.38 5.03
C GLY A 12 15.78 -11.77 6.22
N THR A 13 16.48 -10.66 5.97
CA THR A 13 17.17 -9.88 7.00
C THR A 13 16.20 -8.93 7.73
N TYR A 14 15.23 -9.52 8.42
CA TYR A 14 14.22 -8.78 9.18
C TYR A 14 14.69 -8.45 10.60
N PRO A 15 14.34 -7.27 11.16
CA PRO A 15 14.66 -6.94 12.54
C PRO A 15 14.02 -7.94 13.52
N LYS A 16 14.85 -8.69 14.25
CA LYS A 16 14.40 -9.75 15.18
C LYS A 16 13.56 -9.25 16.37
N ASP A 17 13.59 -7.95 16.62
CA ASP A 17 12.83 -7.29 17.67
C ASP A 17 11.42 -6.86 17.24
N LEU A 18 11.10 -6.94 15.94
CA LEU A 18 9.79 -6.60 15.41
C LEU A 18 8.93 -7.86 15.19
N PRO A 19 7.61 -7.77 15.40
CA PRO A 19 6.70 -8.83 14.95
C PRO A 19 6.57 -8.82 13.43
N ASP A 20 6.36 -10.00 12.82
CA ASP A 20 6.19 -10.15 11.37
C ASP A 20 5.09 -9.21 10.81
N ALA A 21 4.02 -8.97 11.58
CA ALA A 21 2.95 -8.03 11.23
C ALA A 21 3.44 -6.61 10.88
N ALA A 22 4.59 -6.17 11.38
CA ALA A 22 5.12 -4.85 11.06
C ALA A 22 5.59 -4.73 9.59
N SER A 23 5.85 -5.85 8.89
CA SER A 23 6.12 -5.82 7.46
C SER A 23 4.89 -5.44 6.62
N ALA A 24 3.68 -5.70 7.11
CA ALA A 24 2.45 -5.35 6.42
C ALA A 24 2.11 -3.85 6.47
N THR A 25 2.80 -3.05 7.30
CA THR A 25 2.48 -1.62 7.52
C THR A 25 2.46 -0.80 6.23
N HIS A 26 3.54 -0.83 5.47
CA HIS A 26 3.65 -0.08 4.22
C HIS A 26 2.71 -0.62 3.13
N ILE A 27 2.49 -1.94 3.07
CA ILE A 27 1.53 -2.57 2.15
C ILE A 27 0.11 -2.07 2.47
N GLY A 28 -0.25 -2.11 3.74
CA GLY A 28 -1.56 -1.71 4.25
C GLY A 28 -1.87 -0.23 4.07
N MET A 29 -0.89 0.66 4.23
CA MET A 29 -1.09 2.09 3.97
C MET A 29 -1.42 2.37 2.49
N PHE A 30 -0.79 1.64 1.56
CA PHE A 30 -1.10 1.74 0.15
C PHE A 30 -2.49 1.18 -0.18
N LEU A 31 -2.84 0.00 0.36
CA LEU A 31 -4.19 -0.57 0.22
C LEU A 31 -5.26 0.39 0.75
N SER A 32 -5.04 0.99 1.91
CA SER A 32 -5.97 1.96 2.51
C SER A 32 -6.22 3.13 1.55
N TRP A 33 -5.18 3.61 0.85
CA TRP A 33 -5.35 4.66 -0.14
C TRP A 33 -6.18 4.19 -1.34
N MET A 34 -5.97 2.98 -1.83
CA MET A 34 -6.77 2.41 -2.93
C MET A 34 -8.26 2.27 -2.55
N VAL A 35 -8.54 1.79 -1.33
CA VAL A 35 -9.92 1.64 -0.83
C VAL A 35 -10.61 3.00 -0.69
N ILE A 36 -9.94 3.97 -0.05
CA ILE A 36 -10.51 5.30 0.22
C ILE A 36 -10.75 6.10 -1.06
N ASN A 37 -10.00 5.82 -2.13
CA ASN A 37 -10.13 6.50 -3.42
C ASN A 37 -10.95 5.70 -4.45
N ASP A 38 -11.70 4.68 -4.02
CA ASP A 38 -12.54 3.84 -4.88
C ASP A 38 -11.74 3.26 -6.08
N ARG A 39 -10.60 2.64 -5.80
CA ARG A 39 -9.70 1.99 -6.78
C ARG A 39 -9.59 0.48 -6.60
N VAL A 40 -10.54 -0.10 -5.89
CA VAL A 40 -10.63 -1.54 -5.64
C VAL A 40 -11.50 -2.26 -6.67
N SER A 41 -11.27 -3.55 -6.85
CA SER A 41 -12.07 -4.37 -7.77
C SER A 41 -13.49 -4.60 -7.26
N GLU A 42 -14.41 -4.92 -8.17
CA GLU A 42 -15.78 -5.32 -7.79
C GLU A 42 -15.77 -6.59 -6.90
N GLU A 43 -14.85 -7.52 -7.15
CA GLU A 43 -14.69 -8.74 -6.35
C GLU A 43 -14.32 -8.42 -4.90
N LEU A 44 -13.35 -7.53 -4.67
CA LEU A 44 -12.99 -7.12 -3.30
C LEU A 44 -14.13 -6.39 -2.60
N LEU A 45 -14.92 -5.58 -3.33
CA LEU A 45 -16.11 -4.92 -2.78
C LEU A 45 -17.18 -5.92 -2.31
N GLU A 46 -17.34 -7.04 -3.03
CA GLU A 46 -18.31 -8.08 -2.69
C GLU A 46 -17.81 -9.00 -1.57
N ASP A 47 -16.52 -9.36 -1.58
CA ASP A 47 -15.96 -10.36 -0.66
C ASP A 47 -15.59 -9.81 0.73
N ALA A 48 -15.43 -8.49 0.86
CA ALA A 48 -14.95 -7.85 2.10
C ALA A 48 -15.75 -6.58 2.46
N GLU A 49 -17.05 -6.53 2.16
CA GLU A 49 -17.91 -5.35 2.39
C GLU A 49 -17.79 -4.79 3.81
N ASP A 50 -17.96 -5.65 4.83
CA ASP A 50 -17.89 -5.25 6.24
C ASP A 50 -16.50 -4.71 6.63
N GLU A 51 -15.42 -5.40 6.22
CA GLU A 51 -14.05 -4.98 6.53
C GLU A 51 -13.63 -3.71 5.78
N LEU A 52 -14.19 -3.48 4.59
CA LEU A 52 -13.98 -2.24 3.84
C LEU A 52 -14.64 -1.05 4.53
N ASP A 53 -15.83 -1.25 5.09
CA ASP A 53 -16.51 -0.25 5.91
C ASP A 53 -15.71 0.03 7.18
N ASP A 54 -15.24 -1.00 7.89
CA ASP A 54 -14.35 -0.87 9.05
C ASP A 54 -13.07 -0.07 8.71
N LEU A 55 -12.46 -0.35 7.56
CA LEU A 55 -11.27 0.38 7.09
C LEU A 55 -11.59 1.85 6.79
N LYS A 56 -12.71 2.13 6.11
CA LYS A 56 -13.15 3.49 5.79
C LYS A 56 -13.53 4.29 7.03
N GLU A 57 -14.12 3.64 8.03
CA GLU A 57 -14.44 4.20 9.34
C GLU A 57 -13.21 4.32 10.26
N ARG A 58 -12.06 3.80 9.81
CA ARG A 58 -10.79 3.82 10.53
C ARG A 58 -10.81 2.97 11.82
N SER A 59 -11.70 1.97 11.91
CA SER A 59 -11.79 1.04 13.03
C SER A 59 -10.68 -0.03 12.99
N ILE A 60 -10.24 -0.39 11.77
CA ILE A 60 -9.03 -1.19 11.50
C ILE A 60 -8.05 -0.39 10.65
N THR A 61 -6.78 -0.81 10.60
CA THR A 61 -5.78 -0.26 9.67
C THR A 61 -5.71 -1.12 8.40
N GLY A 62 -5.10 -0.57 7.34
CA GLY A 62 -4.86 -1.37 6.15
C GLY A 62 -3.91 -2.54 6.38
N ALA A 63 -2.97 -2.44 7.33
CA ALA A 63 -2.08 -3.57 7.62
C ALA A 63 -2.87 -4.71 8.27
N GLN A 64 -3.79 -4.39 9.18
CA GLN A 64 -4.72 -5.36 9.74
C GLN A 64 -5.58 -6.00 8.64
N PHE A 65 -6.13 -5.20 7.73
CA PHE A 65 -6.91 -5.70 6.59
C PHE A 65 -6.10 -6.68 5.72
N VAL A 66 -4.86 -6.31 5.33
CA VAL A 66 -3.99 -7.17 4.51
C VAL A 66 -3.72 -8.51 5.21
N LEU A 67 -3.43 -8.48 6.52
CA LEU A 67 -3.13 -9.67 7.30
C LEU A 67 -4.35 -10.57 7.52
N SER A 68 -5.54 -10.00 7.70
CA SER A 68 -6.75 -10.78 8.03
C SER A 68 -7.54 -11.24 6.81
N MET A 69 -7.58 -10.42 5.75
CA MET A 69 -8.45 -10.66 4.58
C MET A 69 -7.72 -11.12 3.35
N LEU A 70 -6.44 -10.75 3.20
CA LEU A 70 -5.73 -10.89 1.93
C LEU A 70 -4.53 -11.82 1.99
N ASP A 71 -4.49 -12.79 2.90
CA ASP A 71 -3.36 -13.74 3.03
C ASP A 71 -1.98 -13.05 2.96
N GLU A 72 -1.88 -11.91 3.65
CA GLU A 72 -0.71 -11.05 3.80
C GLU A 72 -0.17 -10.40 2.50
N ARG A 73 -0.96 -10.38 1.42
CA ARG A 73 -0.51 -9.92 0.10
C ARG A 73 -1.48 -8.97 -0.58
N ILE A 74 -0.95 -8.21 -1.54
CA ILE A 74 -1.76 -7.50 -2.52
C ILE A 74 -1.33 -7.92 -3.93
N THR A 75 -2.33 -8.11 -4.78
CA THR A 75 -2.23 -8.59 -6.16
C THR A 75 -3.05 -7.68 -7.07
N ASP A 76 -3.05 -7.99 -8.36
CA ASP A 76 -3.90 -7.29 -9.33
C ASP A 76 -5.39 -7.61 -9.19
N GLN A 77 -5.77 -8.57 -8.35
CA GLN A 77 -7.17 -8.93 -8.11
C GLN A 77 -7.86 -7.94 -7.18
N GLU A 78 -7.12 -7.28 -6.28
CA GLU A 78 -7.69 -6.34 -5.30
C GLU A 78 -8.08 -4.98 -5.91
N PHE A 79 -7.58 -4.66 -7.11
CA PHE A 79 -7.71 -3.32 -7.69
C PHE A 79 -8.52 -3.29 -8.98
N ASP A 80 -9.20 -2.17 -9.23
CA ASP A 80 -9.81 -1.93 -10.53
C ASP A 80 -8.73 -1.70 -11.62
N LYS A 81 -9.16 -1.48 -12.87
CA LYS A 81 -8.23 -1.22 -13.98
C LYS A 81 -7.34 0.00 -13.76
N THR A 82 -7.86 1.08 -13.16
CA THR A 82 -7.10 2.31 -12.89
C THR A 82 -6.17 2.11 -11.70
N GLY A 83 -6.63 1.46 -10.64
CA GLY A 83 -5.84 1.08 -9.48
C GLY A 83 -4.66 0.20 -9.87
N ASN A 84 -4.88 -0.83 -10.70
CA ASN A 84 -3.79 -1.66 -11.23
C ASN A 84 -2.77 -0.88 -12.05
N ALA A 85 -3.24 0.02 -12.92
CA ALA A 85 -2.34 0.86 -13.71
C ALA A 85 -1.50 1.79 -12.81
N PHE A 86 -2.09 2.33 -11.74
CA PHE A 86 -1.38 3.17 -10.80
C PHE A 86 -0.44 2.37 -9.89
N ALA A 87 -0.84 1.20 -9.41
CA ALA A 87 0.00 0.28 -8.65
C ALA A 87 1.24 -0.11 -9.45
N LEU A 88 1.08 -0.45 -10.74
CA LEU A 88 2.23 -0.70 -11.62
C LEU A 88 3.14 0.53 -11.74
N ALA A 89 2.56 1.71 -11.96
CA ALA A 89 3.34 2.92 -12.23
C ALA A 89 4.08 3.48 -11.01
N TYR A 90 3.45 3.40 -9.83
CA TYR A 90 3.86 4.09 -8.61
C TYR A 90 4.36 3.15 -7.51
N TYR A 91 3.65 2.04 -7.27
CA TYR A 91 3.99 1.09 -6.22
C TYR A 91 5.09 0.13 -6.66
N GLN A 92 4.93 -0.52 -7.82
CA GLN A 92 5.95 -1.42 -8.35
C GLN A 92 7.08 -0.65 -9.03
N GLY A 93 6.75 0.28 -9.92
CA GLY A 93 7.72 1.06 -10.66
C GLY A 93 8.48 0.27 -11.73
N LEU A 94 9.28 0.98 -12.53
CA LEU A 94 10.12 0.38 -13.56
C LEU A 94 11.29 -0.35 -12.90
N GLU A 95 11.52 -1.62 -13.21
CA GLU A 95 12.62 -2.42 -12.64
C GLU A 95 12.62 -2.48 -11.10
N ASN A 96 11.44 -2.39 -10.46
CA ASN A 96 11.24 -2.29 -9.00
C ASN A 96 11.76 -0.99 -8.36
N ASP A 97 11.92 0.07 -9.15
CA ASP A 97 12.21 1.43 -8.67
C ASP A 97 10.91 2.11 -8.19
N SER A 98 10.52 1.79 -6.95
CA SER A 98 9.24 2.19 -6.35
C SER A 98 9.25 3.62 -5.84
N ARG A 99 8.47 4.49 -6.49
CA ARG A 99 8.25 5.88 -6.03
C ARG A 99 7.37 5.93 -4.79
N TYR A 100 6.57 4.90 -4.53
CA TYR A 100 5.87 4.73 -3.26
C TYR A 100 6.84 4.60 -2.09
N ILE A 101 7.88 3.76 -2.21
CA ILE A 101 8.88 3.60 -1.15
C ILE A 101 9.69 4.88 -0.95
N ASP A 102 10.03 5.61 -2.01
CA ASP A 102 10.68 6.93 -1.90
C ASP A 102 9.83 7.92 -1.08
N ASP A 103 8.54 8.03 -1.40
CA ASP A 103 7.62 8.92 -0.71
C ASP A 103 7.38 8.44 0.74
N TYR A 104 7.37 7.13 0.99
CA TYR A 104 7.31 6.55 2.33
C TYR A 104 8.54 6.93 3.17
N PHE A 105 9.75 6.78 2.62
CA PHE A 105 11.00 7.21 3.24
C PHE A 105 11.00 8.70 3.55
N GLN A 106 10.55 9.52 2.60
CA GLN A 106 10.42 10.95 2.79
C GLN A 106 9.42 11.30 3.91
N ALA A 107 8.24 10.66 3.91
CA ALA A 107 7.17 10.96 4.86
C ALA A 107 7.56 10.67 6.32
N PHE A 108 8.34 9.60 6.54
CA PHE A 108 8.69 9.13 7.88
C PHE A 108 10.16 9.37 8.26
N ASN A 109 10.97 9.93 7.36
CA ASN A 109 12.40 10.11 7.54
C ASN A 109 13.08 8.79 7.96
N VAL A 110 12.78 7.73 7.21
CA VAL A 110 13.32 6.38 7.38
C VAL A 110 14.04 5.94 6.11
N ASP A 111 14.70 4.80 6.18
CA ASP A 111 15.44 4.15 5.10
C ASP A 111 15.17 2.63 5.11
N GLU A 112 15.87 1.88 4.26
CA GLU A 112 15.73 0.42 4.18
C GLU A 112 15.96 -0.30 5.52
N GLN A 113 16.76 0.26 6.43
CA GLN A 113 17.04 -0.36 7.74
C GLN A 113 15.95 -0.09 8.77
N SER A 114 15.11 0.93 8.53
CA SER A 114 14.12 1.44 9.46
C SER A 114 12.68 1.46 8.92
N LEU A 115 12.47 1.05 7.65
CA LEU A 115 11.17 0.98 6.98
C LEU A 115 10.08 0.31 7.86
N TYR A 116 10.40 -0.85 8.43
CA TYR A 116 9.46 -1.65 9.23
C TYR A 116 9.20 -1.10 10.64
N ARG A 117 9.91 -0.03 11.04
CA ARG A 117 9.75 0.58 12.37
C ARG A 117 8.72 1.70 12.39
N VAL A 118 8.14 2.06 11.25
CA VAL A 118 7.04 3.02 11.18
C VAL A 118 5.80 2.38 11.81
N ASP A 119 5.19 3.10 12.75
CA ASP A 119 3.98 2.61 13.42
C ASP A 119 2.77 2.57 12.47
N ASP A 120 2.05 1.46 12.49
CA ASP A 120 0.79 1.27 11.79
C ASP A 120 -0.34 2.10 12.46
N THR A 121 -0.52 3.33 11.99
CA THR A 121 -1.50 4.27 12.54
C THR A 121 -2.11 5.13 11.44
N TRP A 122 -3.37 5.52 11.64
CA TRP A 122 -4.04 6.48 10.76
C TRP A 122 -3.33 7.83 10.66
N ALA A 123 -2.65 8.27 11.72
CA ALA A 123 -1.87 9.49 11.70
C ALA A 123 -0.65 9.41 10.75
N ASN A 124 -0.06 8.22 10.60
CA ASN A 124 1.01 8.00 9.63
C ASN A 124 0.46 7.82 8.21
N TYR A 125 -0.67 7.10 8.06
CA TYR A 125 -1.41 7.06 6.80
C TYR A 125 -1.72 8.48 6.28
N ASP A 126 -2.28 9.36 7.14
CA ASP A 126 -2.66 10.73 6.75
C ASP A 126 -1.46 11.59 6.29
N LYS A 127 -0.24 11.30 6.77
CA LYS A 127 0.97 11.98 6.28
C LYS A 127 1.36 11.51 4.89
N LEU A 128 1.25 10.20 4.64
CA LEU A 128 1.65 9.57 3.39
C LEU A 128 0.62 9.80 2.27
N SER A 129 -0.67 9.73 2.60
CA SER A 129 -1.77 9.81 1.63
C SER A 129 -1.72 11.10 0.80
N GLY A 130 -1.33 12.24 1.39
CA GLY A 130 -1.16 13.49 0.65
C GLY A 130 -0.07 13.46 -0.43
N LEU A 131 0.97 12.63 -0.26
CA LEU A 131 1.98 12.40 -1.30
C LEU A 131 1.41 11.49 -2.41
N ILE A 132 0.70 10.43 -2.02
CA ILE A 132 0.04 9.53 -2.97
C ILE A 132 -0.98 10.28 -3.83
N ASP A 133 -1.79 11.17 -3.23
CA ASP A 133 -2.74 12.03 -3.93
C ASP A 133 -2.05 12.89 -5.00
N ALA A 134 -0.92 13.53 -4.62
CA ALA A 134 -0.16 14.36 -5.55
C ALA A 134 0.41 13.54 -6.71
N ARG A 135 0.92 12.33 -6.43
CA ARG A 135 1.45 11.40 -7.44
C ARG A 135 0.36 10.91 -8.38
N PHE A 136 -0.77 10.47 -7.83
CA PHE A 136 -1.92 10.00 -8.62
C PHE A 136 -2.43 11.09 -9.55
N LYS A 137 -2.62 12.31 -9.02
CA LYS A 137 -3.08 13.45 -9.81
C LYS A 137 -2.11 13.78 -10.94
N ALA A 138 -0.81 13.91 -10.64
CA ALA A 138 0.19 14.23 -11.65
C ALA A 138 0.30 13.13 -12.73
N TRP A 139 0.20 11.87 -12.32
CA TRP A 139 0.19 10.72 -13.23
C TRP A 139 -1.03 10.71 -14.15
N ASP A 140 -2.23 10.98 -13.61
CA ASP A 140 -3.47 11.07 -14.40
C ASP A 140 -3.40 12.24 -15.39
N GLU A 141 -2.94 13.42 -14.96
CA GLU A 141 -2.74 14.60 -15.81
C GLU A 141 -1.68 14.38 -16.91
N ALA A 142 -0.68 13.53 -16.66
CA ALA A 142 0.34 13.14 -17.64
C ALA A 142 -0.15 12.10 -18.66
N GLY A 143 -1.42 11.70 -18.60
CA GLY A 143 -2.00 10.71 -19.51
C GLY A 143 -1.72 9.26 -19.10
N ARG A 144 -1.51 9.03 -17.79
CA ARG A 144 -1.29 7.70 -17.18
C ARG A 144 -0.15 6.93 -17.83
N PRO A 145 1.09 7.47 -17.81
CA PRO A 145 2.25 6.72 -18.29
C PRO A 145 2.39 5.39 -17.52
N GLU A 146 2.97 4.39 -18.16
CA GLU A 146 3.12 3.05 -17.56
C GLU A 146 3.93 3.08 -16.25
N TYR A 147 4.88 4.02 -16.13
CA TYR A 147 5.71 4.23 -14.96
C TYR A 147 5.82 5.72 -14.63
N ILE A 148 5.94 6.07 -13.35
CA ILE A 148 6.40 7.41 -12.94
C ILE A 148 7.90 7.32 -12.60
N VAL A 149 8.70 8.04 -13.39
CA VAL A 149 10.17 8.05 -13.36
C VAL A 149 10.73 9.32 -12.76
#